data_AF-A0A7X7A152-F1
#
_entry.id   AF-A0A7X7A152-F1
#
_cell.length_a   1.000
_cell.length_b   1.000
_cell.length_c   1.000
_cell.angle_alpha   90.00
_cell.angle_beta   90.00
_cell.angle_gamma   90.00
#
_symmetry.space_group_name_H-M   'P 1'
#
loop_
_entity.id
_entity.type
_entity.pdbx_description
1 polymer ?
#
loop_
_entity_poly.entity_id
_entity_poly.type
_entity_poly.pdbx_seq_one_letter_code
_entity_poly.pdbx_strand_id
1 'polypeptide(L)'
;GFGHLEINDKHFINPGALVRLSNHKKEIERKVGVTLINLEGKKIECTIIPLKSAPLGEEVLDRSKIESKASLNIKLERFTQEIKQAADMEKMNVKNIINEVINNLQDSEDVREEALRRIALVEESMVFKGGDL
;
A
#
# COMPACT_ATOMS: atom_id res chain seq x y z
N GLY A 1 4.67 12.05 -19.88
CA GLY A 1 5.73 12.62 -20.74
C GLY A 1 6.48 13.68 -19.97
N PHE A 2 7.61 14.15 -20.49
CA PHE A 2 8.40 15.24 -19.88
C PHE A 2 7.86 16.64 -20.25
N GLY A 3 6.73 16.73 -20.96
CA GLY A 3 6.15 18.01 -21.37
C GLY A 3 7.01 18.72 -22.40
N HIS A 4 7.14 20.04 -22.24
CA HIS A 4 8.07 20.90 -22.97
C HIS A 4 9.09 21.44 -21.97
N LEU A 5 10.37 21.14 -22.20
CA LEU A 5 11.50 21.65 -21.46
C LEU A 5 12.44 22.40 -22.41
N GLU A 6 12.96 23.54 -21.98
CA GLU A 6 13.93 24.33 -22.73
C GLU A 6 15.21 24.46 -21.92
N ILE A 7 16.35 24.04 -22.48
CA ILE A 7 17.66 24.11 -21.85
C ILE A 7 18.67 24.59 -22.90
N ASN A 8 19.36 25.69 -22.64
CA ASN A 8 20.42 26.23 -23.51
C ASN A 8 19.97 26.35 -24.99
N ASP A 9 18.84 26.99 -25.24
CA ASP A 9 18.20 27.15 -26.57
C ASP A 9 17.83 25.83 -27.28
N LYS A 10 17.81 24.70 -26.55
CA LYS A 10 17.35 23.40 -27.06
C LYS A 10 16.01 23.05 -26.46
N HIS A 11 15.07 22.71 -27.33
CA HIS A 11 13.73 22.27 -26.94
C HIS A 11 13.66 20.74 -26.84
N PHE A 12 13.24 20.23 -25.68
CA PHE A 12 12.96 18.82 -25.43
C PHE A 12 11.46 18.67 -25.21
N ILE A 13 10.77 18.10 -26.20
CA ILE A 13 9.30 18.07 -26.19
C ILE A 13 8.82 16.65 -26.48
N ASN A 14 7.87 16.20 -25.65
CA ASN A 14 7.20 14.92 -25.85
C ASN A 14 5.70 15.06 -25.51
N PRO A 15 4.81 15.15 -26.52
CA PRO A 15 3.35 15.22 -26.31
C PRO A 15 2.74 13.88 -25.87
N GLY A 16 3.52 12.80 -25.86
CA GLY A 16 3.07 11.45 -25.57
C GLY A 16 2.42 10.77 -26.78
N ALA A 17 1.85 9.59 -26.55
CA ALA A 17 1.15 8.83 -27.58
C ALA A 17 -0.21 9.45 -27.95
N LEU A 18 -0.60 9.32 -29.22
CA LEU A 18 -1.92 9.73 -29.73
C LEU A 18 -3.05 8.86 -29.19
N VAL A 19 -2.74 7.65 -28.75
CA VAL A 19 -3.69 6.72 -28.13
C VAL A 19 -3.35 6.52 -26.66
N ARG A 20 -4.33 6.09 -25.88
CA ARG A 20 -4.10 5.67 -24.50
C ARG A 20 -3.61 4.23 -24.47
N LEU A 21 -2.48 3.99 -23.82
CA LEU A 21 -1.84 2.67 -23.85
C LEU A 21 -2.22 1.77 -22.68
N SER A 22 -2.69 2.35 -21.58
CA SER A 22 -3.05 1.61 -20.38
C SER A 22 -4.08 2.36 -19.58
N ASN A 23 -4.72 1.66 -18.64
CA ASN A 23 -5.58 2.30 -17.65
C ASN A 23 -4.79 2.86 -16.45
N HIS A 24 -3.47 3.08 -16.53
CA HIS A 24 -2.72 3.70 -15.42
C HIS A 24 -3.29 5.08 -15.06
N LYS A 25 -3.29 5.44 -13.77
CA LYS A 25 -3.85 6.72 -13.28
C LYS A 25 -3.29 7.94 -14.04
N LYS A 26 -1.98 7.98 -14.27
CA LYS A 26 -1.32 9.04 -15.06
C LYS A 26 -1.82 9.14 -16.51
N GLU A 27 -2.28 8.03 -17.09
CA GLU A 27 -2.80 7.98 -18.47
C GLU A 27 -4.27 8.41 -18.55
N ILE A 28 -5.04 8.18 -17.48
CA ILE A 28 -6.40 8.69 -17.33
C ILE A 28 -6.39 10.21 -17.18
N GLU A 29 -5.48 10.73 -16.35
CA GLU A 29 -5.31 12.18 -16.11
C GLU A 29 -4.70 12.91 -17.32
N ARG A 30 -4.11 12.18 -18.27
CA ARG A 30 -3.43 12.76 -19.43
C ARG A 30 -4.42 13.33 -20.44
N LYS A 31 -4.16 14.57 -20.87
CA LYS A 31 -4.76 15.17 -22.07
C LYS A 31 -3.96 14.73 -23.30
N VAL A 32 -4.62 14.00 -24.20
CA VAL A 32 -4.04 13.61 -25.48
C VAL A 32 -3.90 14.86 -26.35
N GLY A 33 -2.74 15.03 -26.98
CA GLY A 33 -2.42 16.21 -27.75
C GLY A 33 -1.31 15.97 -28.75
N VAL A 34 -1.05 17.00 -29.53
CA VAL A 34 0.06 17.09 -30.50
C VAL A 34 0.91 18.31 -30.18
N THR A 35 2.13 18.35 -30.68
CA THR A 35 2.96 19.56 -30.59
C THR A 35 2.95 20.28 -31.93
N LEU A 36 2.55 21.55 -31.93
CA LEU A 36 2.78 22.45 -33.04
C LEU A 36 4.15 23.10 -32.86
N ILE A 37 5.02 22.92 -33.85
CA ILE A 37 6.36 23.53 -33.91
C ILE A 37 6.32 24.58 -35.01
N ASN A 38 6.52 25.84 -34.65
CA ASN A 38 6.61 26.96 -35.58
C ASN A 38 8.08 27.39 -35.74
N LEU A 39 8.53 27.45 -36.99
CA LEU A 39 9.90 27.78 -37.39
C LEU A 39 9.98 29.03 -38.28
N GLU A 40 8.87 29.77 -38.46
CA GLU A 40 8.82 30.94 -39.35
C GLU A 40 9.55 32.16 -38.77
N GLY A 41 9.74 32.21 -37.45
CA GLY A 41 10.38 33.32 -36.74
C GLY A 41 11.89 33.15 -36.53
N LYS A 42 12.49 34.11 -35.83
CA LYS A 42 13.89 34.01 -35.36
C LYS A 42 14.07 33.02 -34.20
N LYS A 43 12.98 32.51 -33.64
CA LYS A 43 12.95 31.59 -32.50
C LYS A 43 12.06 30.41 -32.84
N ILE A 44 12.39 29.26 -32.26
CA ILE A 44 11.56 28.05 -32.33
C ILE A 44 10.44 28.21 -31.30
N GLU A 45 9.19 28.14 -31.75
CA GLU A 45 8.04 28.16 -30.86
C GLU A 45 7.37 26.79 -30.87
N CYS A 46 7.14 26.23 -29.69
CA CYS A 46 6.57 24.91 -29.54
C CYS A 46 5.38 24.96 -28.59
N THR A 47 4.21 24.52 -29.05
CA THR A 47 2.98 24.54 -28.27
C THR A 47 2.32 23.17 -28.28
N ILE A 48 2.01 22.63 -27.10
CA ILE A 48 1.22 21.40 -26.99
C ILE A 48 -0.26 21.78 -27.14
N ILE A 49 -0.93 21.20 -28.13
CA ILE A 49 -2.34 21.43 -28.45
C ILE A 49 -3.13 20.16 -28.11
N PRO A 50 -4.06 20.21 -27.14
CA PRO A 50 -4.96 19.10 -26.86
C PRO A 50 -5.88 18.78 -28.04
N LEU A 51 -6.10 17.50 -28.32
CA LEU A 51 -7.01 17.07 -29.36
C LEU A 51 -8.46 17.18 -28.89
N LYS A 52 -9.29 17.96 -29.59
CA LYS A 52 -10.73 18.12 -29.29
C LYS A 52 -11.53 16.83 -29.52
N SER A 53 -11.04 15.95 -30.38
CA SER A 53 -11.66 14.65 -30.67
C SER A 53 -11.32 13.58 -29.65
N ALA A 54 -10.31 13.81 -28.79
CA ALA A 54 -9.91 12.83 -27.79
C ALA A 54 -10.78 12.98 -26.54
N PRO A 55 -11.57 11.97 -26.17
CA PRO A 55 -12.37 12.00 -24.95
C PRO A 55 -11.49 12.03 -23.70
N LEU A 56 -12.08 12.44 -22.57
CA LEU A 56 -11.40 12.41 -21.26
C LEU A 56 -11.02 10.97 -20.91
N GLY A 57 -9.96 10.79 -20.12
CA GLY A 57 -9.50 9.44 -19.76
C GLY A 57 -10.58 8.64 -19.04
N GLU A 58 -11.32 9.28 -18.14
CA GLU A 58 -12.42 8.69 -17.36
C GLU A 58 -13.61 8.24 -18.23
N GLU A 59 -13.77 8.83 -19.43
CA GLU A 59 -14.84 8.45 -20.36
C GLU A 59 -14.51 7.18 -21.15
N VAL A 60 -13.23 6.82 -21.25
CA VAL A 60 -12.78 5.68 -22.09
C VAL A 60 -11.98 4.61 -21.34
N LEU A 61 -11.56 4.87 -20.11
CA LEU A 61 -10.81 3.94 -19.28
C LEU A 61 -11.49 3.78 -17.93
N ASP A 62 -11.63 2.53 -17.48
CA ASP A 62 -12.18 2.18 -16.18
C ASP A 62 -11.10 1.50 -15.30
N ARG A 63 -11.05 1.92 -14.03
CA ARG A 63 -10.20 1.35 -12.97
C ARG A 63 -11.01 0.90 -11.75
N SER A 64 -12.32 1.04 -11.76
CA SER A 64 -13.21 0.77 -10.61
C SER A 64 -12.92 -0.58 -9.94
N LYS A 65 -12.74 -1.64 -10.73
CA LYS A 65 -12.44 -3.00 -10.24
C LYS A 65 -11.04 -3.15 -9.63
N ILE A 66 -10.05 -2.46 -10.19
CA ILE A 66 -8.67 -2.50 -9.66
C ILE A 66 -8.65 -1.79 -8.32
N GLU A 67 -9.32 -0.63 -8.24
CA GLU A 67 -9.37 0.19 -7.03
C GLU A 67 -10.23 -0.46 -5.94
N SER A 68 -11.35 -1.08 -6.29
CA SER A 68 -12.18 -1.81 -5.33
C SER A 68 -11.43 -3.02 -4.74
N LYS A 69 -10.68 -3.76 -5.56
CA LYS A 69 -9.85 -4.88 -5.10
C LYS A 69 -8.72 -4.39 -4.19
N ALA A 70 -8.03 -3.31 -4.56
CA ALA A 70 -7.00 -2.73 -3.72
C ALA A 70 -7.57 -2.26 -2.36
N SER A 71 -8.72 -1.59 -2.36
CA SER A 71 -9.41 -1.16 -1.15
C SER A 71 -9.84 -2.35 -0.27
N LEU A 72 -10.36 -3.41 -0.88
CA LEU A 72 -10.74 -4.63 -0.17
C LEU A 72 -9.53 -5.26 0.52
N ASN A 73 -8.40 -5.37 -0.18
CA ASN A 73 -7.18 -5.94 0.37
C ASN A 73 -6.68 -5.14 1.59
N ILE A 74 -6.68 -3.80 1.49
CA ILE A 74 -6.30 -2.92 2.62
C ILE A 74 -7.23 -3.16 3.83
N LYS A 75 -8.54 -3.28 3.60
CA LYS A 75 -9.52 -3.55 4.67
C LYS A 75 -9.29 -4.92 5.32
N LEU A 76 -9.03 -5.95 4.52
CA LEU A 76 -8.76 -7.31 5.02
C LEU A 76 -7.46 -7.37 5.83
N GLU A 77 -6.41 -6.69 5.36
CA GLU A 77 -5.14 -6.59 6.08
C GLU A 77 -5.34 -5.91 7.43
N ARG A 78 -6.02 -4.76 7.45
CA ARG A 78 -6.35 -4.03 8.68
C ARG A 78 -7.18 -4.89 9.65
N PHE A 79 -8.21 -5.56 9.15
CA PHE A 79 -9.03 -6.46 9.97
C PHE A 79 -8.20 -7.59 10.59
N THR A 80 -7.30 -8.18 9.80
CA THR A 80 -6.39 -9.24 10.28
C THR A 80 -5.44 -8.72 11.35
N GLN A 81 -4.92 -7.50 11.19
CA GLN A 81 -4.08 -6.84 12.20
C GLN A 81 -4.85 -6.58 13.49
N GLU A 82 -6.08 -6.06 13.40
CA GLU A 82 -6.94 -5.80 14.57
C GLU A 82 -7.26 -7.10 15.33
N ILE A 83 -7.57 -8.21 14.64
CA ILE A 83 -7.77 -9.52 15.28
C ILE A 83 -6.51 -9.99 15.99
N LYS A 84 -5.34 -9.90 15.33
CA LYS A 84 -4.07 -10.32 15.93
C LYS A 84 -3.77 -9.52 17.20
N GLN A 85 -3.95 -8.20 17.14
CA GLN A 85 -3.77 -7.33 18.31
C GLN A 85 -4.72 -7.70 19.45
N ALA A 86 -6.00 -7.94 19.17
CA ALA A 86 -6.96 -8.36 20.19
C ALA A 86 -6.60 -9.71 20.82
N ALA A 87 -6.21 -10.70 20.01
CA ALA A 87 -5.77 -12.00 20.49
C ALA A 87 -4.48 -11.92 21.33
N ASP A 88 -3.53 -11.06 20.94
CA ASP A 88 -2.30 -10.83 21.69
C ASP A 88 -2.57 -10.11 23.01
N MET A 89 -3.51 -9.15 23.04
CA MET A 89 -3.97 -8.51 24.28
C MET A 89 -4.64 -9.51 25.23
N GLU A 90 -5.48 -10.40 24.71
CA GLU A 90 -6.11 -11.45 25.52
C GLU A 90 -5.07 -12.40 26.12
N LYS A 91 -4.10 -12.85 25.31
CA LYS A 91 -2.96 -13.66 25.79
C LYS A 91 -2.17 -12.93 26.88
N MET A 92 -1.90 -11.64 26.71
CA MET A 92 -1.17 -10.83 27.71
C MET A 92 -1.96 -10.76 29.03
N ASN A 93 -3.28 -10.58 28.97
CA ASN A 93 -4.13 -10.59 30.16
C ASN A 93 -4.08 -11.93 30.89
N VAL A 94 -4.14 -13.06 30.18
CA VAL A 94 -4.02 -14.39 30.78
C VAL A 94 -2.67 -14.57 31.48
N LYS A 95 -1.56 -14.17 30.83
CA LYS A 95 -0.22 -14.21 31.45
C LYS A 95 -0.15 -13.39 32.73
N ASN A 96 -0.75 -12.19 32.72
CA ASN A 96 -0.76 -11.31 33.88
C ASN A 96 -1.52 -11.93 35.06
N ILE A 97 -2.69 -12.53 34.83
CA ILE A 97 -3.46 -13.24 35.86
C ILE A 97 -2.65 -14.39 36.45
N ILE A 98 -2.02 -15.21 35.59
CA ILE A 98 -1.20 -16.35 36.04
C ILE A 98 -0.02 -15.86 36.91
N ASN A 99 0.68 -14.80 36.49
CA ASN A 99 1.77 -14.22 37.26
C ASN A 99 1.30 -13.66 38.61
N GLU A 100 0.13 -13.02 38.65
CA GLU A 100 -0.46 -12.51 39.88
C GLU A 100 -0.81 -13.63 40.86
N VAL A 101 -1.41 -14.73 40.37
CA VAL A 101 -1.70 -15.92 41.18
C VAL A 101 -0.39 -16.50 41.74
N ILE A 102 0.63 -16.70 40.91
CA ILE A 102 1.92 -17.27 41.33
C ILE A 102 2.62 -16.40 42.39
N ASN A 103 2.58 -15.08 42.23
CA ASN A 103 3.22 -14.16 43.17
C ASN A 103 2.50 -14.05 44.50
N ASN A 104 1.18 -14.26 44.51
CA ASN A 104 0.35 -14.24 45.72
C ASN A 104 0.33 -15.58 46.48
N LEU A 105 0.87 -16.67 45.90
CA LEU A 105 1.06 -17.92 46.63
C LEU A 105 2.10 -17.72 47.75
N GLN A 106 1.67 -17.93 48.99
CA GLN A 106 2.55 -18.05 50.16
C GLN A 106 3.21 -19.45 50.22
N ASP A 107 3.74 -19.92 49.10
CA ASP A 107 4.37 -21.24 48.97
C ASP A 107 5.89 -21.12 48.84
N SER A 108 6.60 -22.26 49.00
CA SER A 108 8.05 -22.32 48.86
C SER A 108 8.50 -21.98 47.45
N GLU A 109 9.72 -21.45 47.35
CA GLU A 109 10.35 -21.01 46.09
C GLU A 109 10.37 -22.12 45.02
N ASP A 110 10.55 -23.37 45.45
CA ASP A 110 10.52 -24.56 44.59
C ASP A 110 9.17 -24.76 43.86
N VAL A 111 8.05 -24.47 44.53
CA VAL A 111 6.70 -24.62 43.94
C VAL A 111 6.46 -23.53 42.89
N ARG A 112 6.97 -22.32 43.15
CA ARG A 112 6.91 -21.18 42.24
C ARG A 112 7.70 -21.45 40.96
N GLU A 113 8.92 -21.96 41.09
CA GLU A 113 9.76 -22.31 39.95
C GLU A 113 9.15 -23.42 39.08
N GLU A 114 8.58 -24.45 39.71
CA GLU A 114 7.93 -25.55 39.00
C GLU A 114 6.67 -25.08 38.26
N ALA A 115 5.87 -24.18 38.84
CA ALA A 115 4.71 -23.60 38.18
C ALA A 115 5.11 -22.82 36.91
N LEU A 116 6.11 -21.94 37.02
CA LEU A 116 6.64 -21.17 35.88
C LEU A 116 7.20 -22.08 34.78
N ARG A 117 7.94 -23.13 35.17
CA ARG A 117 8.50 -24.12 34.24
C ARG A 117 7.41 -24.83 33.43
N ARG A 118 6.32 -25.24 34.08
CA ARG A 118 5.19 -25.90 33.40
C ARG A 118 4.47 -24.99 32.41
N ILE A 119 4.32 -23.71 32.74
CA ILE A 119 3.71 -22.72 31.84
C ILE A 119 4.59 -22.52 30.60
N ALA A 120 5.89 -22.35 30.78
CA ALA A 120 6.85 -22.18 29.68
C ALA A 120 6.82 -23.36 28.69
N LEU A 121 6.79 -24.60 29.19
CA LEU A 121 6.70 -25.82 28.36
C LEU A 121 5.42 -25.88 27.52
N VAL A 122 4.29 -25.45 28.10
CA VAL A 122 3.01 -25.41 27.38
C VAL A 122 3.03 -24.31 26.32
N GLU A 123 3.60 -23.13 26.61
CA GLU A 123 3.72 -22.04 25.65
C GLU A 123 4.58 -22.41 24.43
N GLU A 124 5.74 -23.02 24.64
CA GLU A 124 6.59 -23.52 23.55
C GLU A 124 5.84 -24.52 22.65
N SER A 125 5.06 -25.42 23.25
CA SER A 125 4.27 -26.40 22.50
C SER A 125 3.10 -25.79 21.69
N MET A 126 2.51 -24.68 22.18
CA MET A 126 1.42 -23.99 21.49
C MET A 126 1.92 -23.13 20.33
N VAL A 127 3.09 -22.50 20.46
CA VAL A 127 3.73 -21.74 19.36
C VAL A 127 4.08 -22.66 18.19
N PHE A 128 4.56 -23.89 18.47
CA PHE A 128 4.92 -24.86 17.45
C PHE A 128 3.72 -25.36 16.62
N LYS A 129 2.51 -25.43 17.22
CA LYS A 129 1.29 -25.84 16.52
C LYS A 129 0.61 -24.72 15.72
N GLY A 130 0.91 -23.46 16.00
CA GLY A 130 0.31 -22.30 15.34
C GLY A 130 1.03 -21.81 14.08
N GLY A 131 2.21 -22.38 13.75
CA GLY A 131 3.04 -21.98 12.61
C GLY A 131 2.80 -22.75 11.31
N ASP A 132 2.01 -23.83 11.34
CA ASP A 132 1.76 -24.73 10.20
C ASP A 132 0.42 -24.47 9.46
N LEU A 133 -0.14 -23.25 9.56
CA LEU A 133 -1.37 -22.84 8.84
C LEU A 133 -1.17 -21.58 8.00
#